data_AF-A0AAJ7IWQ2-F1
#
_entry.id   AF-A0AAJ7IWQ2-F1
#
_cell.length_a   1.000
_cell.length_b   1.000
_cell.length_c   1.000
_cell.angle_alpha   90.00
_cell.angle_beta   90.00
_cell.angle_gamma   90.00
#
_symmetry.space_group_name_H-M   'P 1'
#
loop_
_entity.id
_entity.type
_entity.pdbx_description
1 polymer ?
#
loop_
_entity_poly.entity_id
_entity_poly.type
_entity_poly.pdbx_seq_one_letter_code
_entity_poly.pdbx_strand_id
1 'polypeptide(L)'
;MTSTTTAAIFLFLASGIVCLAKPAAYEGLADAVYQPLKLRAKRDSTLCPERYGRFPHPTQCDAYVECEDGVPEQKLCPDGLLFDPTKRYTYPCVYPIDANCDGRPNRRKFTEK
;
A
#
# COMPACT_ATOMS: atom_id res chain seq x y z
N MET A 1 73.27 3.93 14.94
CA MET A 1 72.50 3.02 14.07
C MET A 1 71.10 2.91 14.67
N THR A 2 70.08 3.40 13.92
CA THR A 2 68.60 3.20 14.02
C THR A 2 67.93 3.37 15.40
N SER A 3 67.14 4.42 15.71
CA SER A 3 65.85 4.89 15.15
C SER A 3 64.68 3.89 15.29
N THR A 4 63.48 4.42 15.58
CA THR A 4 62.22 3.83 16.13
C THR A 4 62.17 3.91 17.66
N THR A 5 61.55 4.88 18.35
CA THR A 5 60.36 5.71 18.11
C THR A 5 59.10 4.92 17.74
N THR A 6 58.09 5.09 18.60
CA THR A 6 56.65 4.81 18.47
C THR A 6 56.17 3.36 18.52
N ALA A 7 55.37 3.10 19.57
CA ALA A 7 54.27 2.13 19.63
C ALA A 7 54.54 0.67 20.06
N ALA A 8 55.39 0.45 21.07
CA ALA A 8 55.29 -0.73 21.94
C ALA A 8 54.34 -0.51 23.15
N ILE A 9 53.48 0.51 23.06
CA ILE A 9 52.34 0.73 23.96
C ILE A 9 51.14 0.79 23.03
N PHE A 10 50.34 -0.26 23.02
CA PHE A 10 48.88 -0.24 23.05
C PHE A 10 48.41 -1.69 22.81
N LEU A 11 48.14 -2.31 23.95
CA LEU A 11 47.24 -3.44 24.09
C LEU A 11 45.92 -3.19 23.32
N PHE A 12 45.21 -4.29 22.99
CA PHE A 12 43.84 -4.34 22.45
C PHE A 12 43.77 -4.05 20.92
N LEU A 13 43.25 -4.90 20.04
CA LEU A 13 42.22 -5.95 20.14
C LEU A 13 42.51 -7.06 19.12
N ALA A 14 42.17 -8.28 19.52
CA ALA A 14 42.08 -9.46 18.68
C ALA A 14 41.04 -9.28 17.56
N SER A 15 41.12 -10.16 16.56
CA SER A 15 40.16 -10.38 15.45
C SER A 15 40.29 -9.33 14.34
N GLY A 16 40.99 -9.60 13.24
CA GLY A 16 40.63 -10.70 12.35
C GLY A 16 39.26 -10.41 11.74
N ILE A 17 39.23 -9.76 10.57
CA ILE A 17 38.28 -9.86 9.45
C ILE A 17 38.26 -8.51 8.72
N VAL A 18 38.81 -8.53 7.51
CA VAL A 18 38.61 -7.50 6.49
C VAL A 18 37.19 -7.67 5.95
N CYS A 19 36.30 -6.69 6.15
CA CYS A 19 35.05 -6.62 5.41
C CYS A 19 35.28 -5.84 4.10
N LEU A 20 35.53 -6.56 3.01
CA LEU A 20 35.34 -6.07 1.64
C LEU A 20 33.85 -6.20 1.29
N ALA A 21 33.07 -5.12 1.39
CA ALA A 21 31.83 -4.95 0.63
C ALA A 21 31.33 -3.50 0.69
N LYS A 22 31.32 -2.85 -0.48
CA LYS A 22 30.34 -1.79 -0.84
C LYS A 22 29.48 -2.42 -1.95
N PRO A 23 28.29 -1.95 -2.31
CA PRO A 23 27.33 -1.05 -1.64
C PRO A 23 25.86 -1.52 -1.91
N ALA A 24 24.90 -0.58 -1.83
CA ALA A 24 23.59 -0.58 -2.49
C ALA A 24 22.42 -1.31 -1.81
N ALA A 25 21.78 -0.62 -0.87
CA ALA A 25 20.32 -0.47 -0.91
C ALA A 25 19.96 0.80 -0.14
N TYR A 26 19.39 1.75 -0.87
CA TYR A 26 18.61 2.85 -0.31
C TYR A 26 17.49 2.23 0.54
N GLU A 27 17.53 2.40 1.85
CA GLU A 27 16.42 1.93 2.69
C GLU A 27 15.30 2.96 2.59
N GLY A 28 14.40 2.72 1.63
CA GLY A 28 13.09 3.33 1.56
C GLY A 28 12.26 2.86 2.75
N LEU A 29 12.22 3.68 3.80
CA LEU A 29 11.38 3.50 4.97
C LEU A 29 9.96 3.98 4.66
N ALA A 30 9.13 3.14 4.04
CA ALA A 30 7.73 3.49 3.79
C ALA A 30 6.72 2.32 3.82
N ASP A 31 6.93 1.26 4.61
CA ASP A 31 6.01 0.10 4.59
C ASP A 31 5.58 -0.44 5.97
N ALA A 32 5.38 0.44 6.96
CA ALA A 32 5.06 -0.01 8.34
C ALA A 32 3.82 0.61 8.98
N VAL A 33 2.96 1.34 8.26
CA VAL A 33 1.75 1.97 8.86
C VAL A 33 0.44 1.57 8.19
N TYR A 34 0.45 0.76 7.13
CA TYR A 34 -0.77 0.37 6.40
C TYR A 34 -1.12 -1.12 6.49
N GLN A 35 -1.21 -1.68 7.70
CA GLN A 35 -1.90 -2.97 7.83
C GLN A 35 -2.61 -3.13 9.16
N PRO A 36 -3.91 -3.46 9.09
CA PRO A 36 -4.28 -4.85 9.30
C PRO A 36 -5.10 -5.30 8.07
N LEU A 37 -4.67 -6.29 7.29
CA LEU A 37 -5.02 -7.70 7.49
C LEU A 37 -4.01 -8.58 6.73
N LYS A 38 -3.02 -9.15 7.41
CA LYS A 38 -2.05 -10.12 6.84
C LYS A 38 -2.57 -11.58 6.80
N LEU A 39 -3.85 -11.81 6.44
CA LEU A 39 -4.37 -13.19 6.34
C LEU A 39 -5.31 -13.51 5.17
N ARG A 40 -5.58 -12.60 4.22
CA ARG A 40 -6.37 -12.96 3.01
C ARG A 40 -5.95 -12.19 1.74
N ALA A 41 -4.76 -12.46 1.22
CA ALA A 41 -4.49 -12.29 -0.22
C ALA A 41 -4.95 -13.52 -1.02
N LYS A 42 -6.06 -14.13 -0.60
CA LYS A 42 -6.73 -15.18 -1.40
C LYS A 42 -7.55 -14.41 -2.42
N ARG A 43 -7.37 -14.69 -3.72
CA ARG A 43 -8.23 -14.16 -4.80
C ARG A 43 -9.68 -14.23 -4.32
N ASP A 44 -10.24 -13.09 -3.97
CA ASP A 44 -11.64 -13.02 -3.58
C ASP A 44 -12.41 -12.78 -4.86
N SER A 45 -12.70 -13.89 -5.55
CA SER A 45 -13.56 -13.92 -6.73
C SER A 45 -14.93 -13.31 -6.49
N THR A 46 -15.32 -13.10 -5.22
CA THR A 46 -16.57 -12.46 -4.84
C THR A 46 -16.50 -10.93 -4.98
N LEU A 47 -15.33 -10.33 -4.77
CA LEU A 47 -15.10 -8.88 -4.95
C LEU A 47 -14.64 -8.54 -6.37
N CYS A 48 -13.95 -9.47 -7.02
CA CYS A 48 -13.52 -9.38 -8.41
C CYS A 48 -14.24 -10.42 -9.27
N PRO A 49 -15.45 -10.10 -9.78
CA PRO A 49 -16.13 -10.94 -10.76
C PRO A 49 -15.30 -11.15 -12.04
N GLU A 50 -14.54 -10.12 -12.44
CA GLU A 50 -13.60 -10.17 -13.56
C GLU A 50 -12.17 -9.88 -13.08
N ARG A 51 -11.19 -10.31 -13.88
CA ARG A 51 -9.77 -10.08 -13.57
C ARG A 51 -9.39 -8.60 -13.53
N TYR A 52 -10.03 -7.80 -14.38
CA TYR A 52 -9.78 -6.38 -14.52
C TYR A 52 -11.08 -5.60 -14.49
N GLY A 53 -11.07 -4.46 -13.82
CA GLY A 53 -12.22 -3.56 -13.79
C GLY A 53 -12.50 -3.04 -12.39
N ARG A 54 -13.53 -2.20 -12.30
CA ARG A 54 -13.96 -1.57 -11.06
C ARG A 54 -15.34 -2.07 -10.66
N PHE A 55 -15.47 -2.48 -9.40
CA PHE A 55 -16.64 -3.13 -8.85
C PHE A 55 -17.13 -2.43 -7.57
N PRO A 56 -18.44 -2.49 -7.28
CA PRO A 56 -18.99 -1.83 -6.10
C PRO A 56 -18.51 -2.50 -4.81
N HIS A 57 -18.14 -1.69 -3.81
CA HIS A 57 -17.89 -2.18 -2.47
C HIS A 57 -19.21 -2.67 -1.82
N PRO A 58 -19.24 -3.77 -1.06
CA PRO A 58 -20.50 -4.34 -0.55
C PRO A 58 -21.30 -3.43 0.38
N THR A 59 -20.64 -2.55 1.14
CA THR A 59 -21.31 -1.73 2.16
C THR A 59 -21.18 -0.22 1.96
N GLN A 60 -20.21 0.25 1.18
CA GLN A 60 -19.85 1.66 1.05
C GLN A 60 -20.16 2.13 -0.37
N CYS A 61 -20.85 3.26 -0.53
CA CYS A 61 -21.15 3.79 -1.86
C CYS A 61 -20.03 4.66 -2.44
N ASP A 62 -19.27 5.33 -1.58
CA ASP A 62 -18.11 6.15 -1.92
C ASP A 62 -16.83 5.32 -2.08
N ALA A 63 -16.87 4.03 -1.76
CA ALA A 63 -15.78 3.09 -1.98
C ALA A 63 -16.09 2.13 -3.14
N TYR A 64 -15.03 1.72 -3.82
CA TYR A 64 -15.07 0.72 -4.87
C TYR A 64 -13.85 -0.19 -4.77
N VAL A 65 -13.92 -1.30 -5.49
CA VAL A 65 -12.81 -2.25 -5.61
C VAL A 65 -12.30 -2.19 -7.03
N GLU A 66 -11.02 -1.87 -7.20
CA GLU A 66 -10.32 -2.01 -8.47
C GLU A 66 -9.62 -3.36 -8.49
N CYS A 67 -9.93 -4.17 -9.50
CA CYS A 67 -9.36 -5.49 -9.65
C CYS A 67 -8.21 -5.43 -10.64
N GLU A 68 -7.04 -5.89 -10.21
CA GLU A 68 -5.87 -6.09 -11.07
C GLU A 68 -5.47 -7.57 -11.03
N ASP A 69 -5.60 -8.26 -12.16
CA ASP A 69 -5.44 -9.73 -12.27
C ASP A 69 -6.20 -10.53 -11.18
N GLY A 70 -7.40 -10.06 -10.83
CA GLY A 70 -8.26 -10.65 -9.81
C GLY A 70 -7.81 -10.38 -8.37
N VAL A 71 -6.90 -9.43 -8.15
CA VAL A 71 -6.54 -8.90 -6.84
C VAL A 71 -7.42 -7.68 -6.55
N PRO A 72 -8.31 -7.73 -5.54
CA PRO A 72 -9.15 -6.60 -5.17
C PRO A 72 -8.34 -5.55 -4.41
N GLU A 73 -8.25 -4.34 -4.96
CA GLU A 73 -7.71 -3.15 -4.31
C GLU A 73 -8.85 -2.19 -3.96
N GLN A 74 -9.01 -1.87 -2.68
CA GLN A 74 -10.05 -0.94 -2.25
C GLN A 74 -9.62 0.50 -2.51
N LYS A 75 -10.41 1.23 -3.30
CA LYS A 75 -10.23 2.65 -3.60
C LYS A 75 -11.45 3.44 -3.19
N LEU A 76 -11.25 4.73 -2.97
CA LEU A 76 -12.30 5.66 -2.60
C LEU A 76 -12.45 6.71 -3.70
N CYS A 77 -13.69 7.10 -3.94
CA CYS A 77 -13.98 8.28 -4.72
C CYS A 77 -13.57 9.54 -3.94
N PRO A 78 -13.19 10.62 -4.65
CA PRO A 78 -13.01 11.92 -4.04
C PRO A 78 -14.25 12.36 -3.27
N ASP A 79 -14.06 13.26 -2.31
CA ASP A 79 -15.14 13.74 -1.46
C ASP A 79 -16.31 14.29 -2.28
N GLY A 80 -17.52 13.88 -1.90
CA GLY A 80 -18.76 14.29 -2.58
C GLY A 80 -19.11 13.49 -3.84
N LEU A 81 -18.26 12.57 -4.29
CA LEU A 81 -18.54 11.67 -5.41
C LEU A 81 -18.82 10.24 -4.93
N LEU A 82 -19.61 9.52 -5.71
CA LEU A 82 -20.05 8.15 -5.42
C LEU A 82 -19.74 7.22 -6.58
N PHE A 83 -19.53 5.94 -6.27
CA PHE A 83 -19.19 4.93 -7.27
C PHE A 83 -20.41 4.50 -8.09
N ASP A 84 -20.26 4.63 -9.41
CA ASP A 84 -21.22 4.15 -10.41
C ASP A 84 -20.74 2.82 -11.05
N PRO A 85 -21.46 1.70 -10.84
CA PRO A 85 -21.09 0.39 -11.38
C PRO A 85 -21.20 0.27 -12.91
N THR A 86 -21.79 1.26 -13.60
CA THR A 86 -21.84 1.28 -15.07
C THR A 86 -20.50 1.64 -15.70
N LYS A 87 -19.64 2.36 -14.96
CA LYS A 87 -18.35 2.90 -15.44
C LYS A 87 -17.15 2.05 -15.01
N ARG A 88 -17.16 0.76 -15.36
CA ARG A 88 -16.15 -0.21 -14.89
C ARG A 88 -14.73 0.02 -15.41
N TYR A 89 -14.58 0.53 -16.64
CA TYR A 89 -13.28 0.70 -17.30
C TYR A 89 -12.83 2.16 -17.39
N THR A 90 -13.72 3.12 -17.12
CA THR A 90 -13.46 4.57 -17.11
C THR A 90 -13.47 5.07 -15.66
N TYR A 91 -13.32 6.38 -15.47
CA TYR A 91 -13.48 7.03 -14.18
C TYR A 91 -14.87 6.75 -13.58
N PRO A 92 -14.97 6.04 -12.44
CA PRO A 92 -16.23 5.51 -11.96
C PRO A 92 -16.97 6.44 -10.97
N CYS A 93 -16.36 7.56 -10.58
CA CYS A 93 -16.90 8.43 -9.57
C CYS A 93 -17.79 9.49 -10.22
N VAL A 94 -19.04 9.57 -9.77
CA VAL A 94 -20.06 10.49 -10.30
C VAL A 94 -20.76 11.24 -9.18
N TYR A 95 -21.54 12.26 -9.53
CA TYR A 95 -22.32 12.98 -8.53
C TYR A 95 -23.42 12.11 -7.93
N PRO A 96 -23.85 12.37 -6.69
CA PRO A 96 -24.87 11.58 -6.02
C PRO A 96 -26.22 11.48 -6.75
N ILE A 97 -26.51 12.43 -7.65
CA ILE A 97 -27.72 12.43 -8.48
C ILE A 97 -27.69 11.35 -9.57
N ASP A 98 -26.50 10.92 -9.98
CA ASP A 98 -26.27 9.96 -11.07
C ASP A 98 -25.84 8.58 -10.54
N ALA A 99 -25.42 8.50 -9.28
CA ALA A 99 -24.87 7.29 -8.69
C ALA A 99 -25.96 6.33 -8.22
N ASN A 100 -25.80 5.04 -8.55
CA ASN A 100 -26.65 3.98 -8.00
C ASN A 100 -26.07 3.40 -6.69
N CYS A 101 -26.55 3.92 -5.57
CA CYS A 101 -26.14 3.52 -4.21
C CYS A 101 -27.06 2.51 -3.53
N ASP A 102 -28.03 1.94 -4.25
CA ASP A 102 -29.01 1.03 -3.66
C ASP A 102 -28.33 -0.15 -2.94
N GLY A 103 -28.68 -0.33 -1.66
CA GLY A 103 -28.09 -1.36 -0.79
C GLY A 103 -26.74 -1.01 -0.15
N ARG A 104 -26.18 0.18 -0.42
CA ARG A 104 -24.87 0.63 0.12
C ARG A 104 -24.97 2.01 0.78
N PRO A 105 -25.64 2.14 1.94
CA PRO A 105 -25.92 3.45 2.53
C PRO A 105 -24.69 4.14 3.13
N ASN A 106 -23.60 3.40 3.39
CA ASN A 106 -22.45 3.97 4.08
C ASN A 106 -21.64 4.86 3.14
N ARG A 107 -21.23 6.01 3.67
CA ARG A 107 -20.31 6.96 3.04
C ARG A 107 -19.31 7.42 4.08
N ARG A 108 -18.07 7.70 3.69
CA ARG A 108 -17.11 8.44 4.52
C ARG A 108 -17.78 9.74 4.94
N LYS A 109 -18.03 9.87 6.24
CA LYS A 109 -18.28 11.18 6.82
C LYS A 109 -16.93 11.85 6.90
N PHE A 110 -16.79 12.98 6.24
CA PHE A 110 -15.66 13.88 6.45
C PHE A 110 -15.80 14.39 7.88
N THR A 111 -15.32 13.62 8.86
CA THR A 111 -15.17 14.09 10.23
C THR A 111 -14.06 15.12 10.18
N GLU A 112 -14.51 16.36 10.09
CA GLU A 112 -13.77 17.61 10.31
C GLU A 112 -12.71 17.39 11.39
N LYS A 113 -11.44 17.54 11.02
CA LYS A 113 -10.29 17.51 11.92
C LYS A 113 -9.65 18.89 11.94
#